data_AF-A0A5C4SLG9-F1
#
_entry.id   AF-A0A5C4SLG9-F1
#
_cell.length_a   1.000
_cell.length_b   1.000
_cell.length_c   1.000
_cell.angle_alpha   90.00
_cell.angle_beta   90.00
_cell.angle_gamma   90.00
#
_symmetry.space_group_name_H-M   'P 1'
#
loop_
_entity.id
_entity.type
_entity.pdbx_description
1 polymer ?
#
loop_
_entity_poly.entity_id
_entity_poly.type
_entity_poly.pdbx_seq_one_letter_code
_entity_poly.pdbx_strand_id
1 'polypeptide(L)'
;MASFGILRKMAPLRQVEAAYLMIGQNNFSSSFAKALLAATPDSQRVRPSKQATPIRNRAVSLGEMARMEHELASLQSQLKVFERYIWSRHAAPDCRARFPSQADQQPKRRHPARGKLGRVFGRVSKYLG
;
A
#
# COMPACT_ATOMS: atom_id res chain seq x y z
N MET A 1 -11.05 -0.08 39.19
CA MET A 1 -10.59 1.09 38.40
C MET A 1 -9.07 1.13 38.38
N ALA A 2 -8.42 0.65 37.30
CA ALA A 2 -6.96 0.55 37.20
C ALA A 2 -6.32 1.55 36.21
N SER A 3 -7.13 2.35 35.51
CA SER A 3 -6.71 3.28 34.45
C SER A 3 -5.72 4.33 34.94
N PHE A 4 -6.00 5.01 36.06
CA PHE A 4 -5.10 6.01 36.63
C PHE A 4 -3.73 5.44 37.01
N GLY A 5 -3.68 4.23 37.57
CA GLY A 5 -2.41 3.56 37.89
C GLY A 5 -1.59 3.18 36.66
N ILE A 6 -2.25 2.95 35.52
CA ILE A 6 -1.59 2.69 34.24
C ILE A 6 -1.04 3.99 33.66
N LEU A 7 -1.84 5.06 33.66
CA LEU A 7 -1.42 6.38 33.17
C LEU A 7 -0.23 6.93 33.96
N ARG A 8 -0.16 6.71 35.27
CA ARG A 8 0.99 7.09 36.12
C ARG A 8 2.34 6.48 35.69
N LYS A 9 2.35 5.50 34.80
CA LYS A 9 3.58 4.93 34.22
C LYS A 9 4.11 5.71 33.01
N MET A 10 3.32 6.64 32.46
CA MET A 10 3.71 7.55 31.38
C MET A 10 4.25 8.87 31.92
N ALA A 11 5.09 9.56 31.16
CA ALA A 11 5.57 10.90 31.49
C ALA A 11 4.40 11.91 31.59
N PRO A 12 4.53 13.01 32.37
CA PRO A 12 3.42 13.93 32.63
C PRO A 12 2.75 14.47 31.36
N LEU A 13 3.53 14.93 30.37
CA LEU A 13 2.97 15.40 29.10
C LEU A 13 2.22 14.29 28.35
N ARG A 14 2.75 13.07 28.37
CA ARG A 14 2.12 11.92 27.73
C ARG A 14 0.83 11.49 28.41
N GLN A 15 0.71 11.66 29.73
CA GLN A 15 -0.54 11.40 30.46
C GLN A 15 -1.68 12.30 29.99
N VAL A 16 -1.38 13.57 29.72
CA VAL A 16 -2.37 14.54 29.22
C VAL A 16 -2.86 14.13 27.83
N GLU A 17 -1.96 13.82 26.91
CA GLU A 17 -2.33 13.31 25.58
C GLU A 17 -3.13 12.01 25.65
N ALA A 18 -2.71 11.08 26.50
CA ALA A 18 -3.42 9.82 26.69
C ALA A 18 -4.84 10.07 27.22
N ALA A 19 -5.00 11.00 28.16
CA ALA A 19 -6.34 11.40 28.64
C ALA A 19 -7.18 11.99 27.50
N TYR A 20 -6.62 12.87 26.66
CA TYR A 20 -7.33 13.38 25.48
C TYR A 20 -7.76 12.27 24.52
N LEU A 21 -6.93 11.26 24.28
CA LEU A 21 -7.28 10.10 23.45
C LEU A 21 -8.40 9.26 24.08
N MET A 22 -8.40 9.07 25.40
CA MET A 22 -9.48 8.37 26.12
C MET A 22 -10.80 9.13 26.06
N ILE A 23 -10.75 10.46 26.17
CA ILE A 23 -11.91 11.34 26.03
C ILE A 23 -12.47 11.26 24.61
N GLY A 24 -11.61 11.40 23.58
CA GLY A 24 -12.02 11.38 22.18
C GLY A 24 -12.68 10.06 21.77
N GLN A 25 -12.24 8.94 22.35
CA GLN A 25 -12.82 7.62 22.11
C GLN A 25 -14.01 7.29 23.04
N ASN A 26 -14.34 8.18 23.98
CA ASN A 26 -15.28 7.94 25.09
C ASN A 26 -15.05 6.57 25.78
N ASN A 27 -13.77 6.22 26.01
CA ASN A 27 -13.38 4.91 26.51
C ASN A 27 -12.35 5.03 27.63
N PHE A 28 -12.81 4.86 28.87
CA PHE A 28 -11.98 4.94 30.08
C PHE A 28 -11.55 3.57 30.62
N SER A 29 -11.71 2.52 29.81
CA SER A 29 -11.39 1.15 30.21
C SER A 29 -9.91 0.95 30.52
N SER A 30 -9.61 0.01 31.41
CA SER A 30 -8.24 -0.35 31.76
C SER A 30 -7.50 -1.03 30.60
N SER A 31 -8.22 -1.70 29.68
CA SER A 31 -7.66 -2.28 28.46
C SER A 31 -7.16 -1.20 27.51
N PHE A 32 -7.96 -0.15 27.29
CA PHE A 32 -7.56 0.96 26.43
C PHE A 32 -6.37 1.73 27.03
N ALA A 33 -6.37 1.98 28.35
CA ALA A 33 -5.22 2.58 29.03
C ALA A 33 -3.93 1.75 28.88
N LYS A 34 -4.03 0.40 28.95
CA LYS A 34 -2.89 -0.50 28.72
C LYS A 34 -2.40 -0.44 27.28
N ALA A 35 -3.31 -0.36 26.31
CA ALA A 35 -2.95 -0.22 24.89
C ALA A 35 -2.18 1.08 24.64
N LEU A 36 -2.65 2.20 25.22
CA LEU A 36 -1.93 3.48 25.17
C LEU A 36 -0.55 3.39 25.82
N LEU A 37 -0.42 2.68 26.96
CA LEU A 37 0.88 2.48 27.61
C LEU A 37 1.82 1.64 26.73
N ALA A 38 1.33 0.58 26.11
CA ALA A 38 2.12 -0.28 25.22
C ALA A 38 2.63 0.48 23.98
N ALA A 39 1.81 1.35 23.40
CA ALA A 39 2.16 2.19 22.25
C ALA A 39 3.06 3.38 22.60
N THR A 40 3.23 3.71 23.89
CA THR A 40 4.05 4.84 24.32
C THR A 40 5.55 4.48 24.24
N PRO A 41 6.40 5.29 23.58
CA PRO A 41 7.85 5.06 23.50
C PRO A 41 8.51 5.18 24.88
N ASP A 42 9.64 4.49 25.08
CA ASP A 42 10.32 4.45 26.39
C ASP A 42 10.79 5.82 26.89
N SER A 43 11.11 6.76 25.98
CA SER A 43 11.46 8.15 26.30
C SER A 43 10.34 8.91 26.99
N GLN A 44 9.09 8.46 26.83
CA GLN A 44 7.89 9.05 27.41
C GLN A 44 7.30 8.20 28.53
N ARG A 45 8.07 7.28 29.12
CA ARG A 45 7.68 6.47 30.28
C ARG A 45 8.45 6.92 31.53
N VAL A 46 7.81 6.89 32.69
CA VAL A 46 8.44 7.25 33.98
C VAL A 46 9.55 6.27 34.35
N ARG A 47 9.39 5.01 33.96
CA ARG A 47 10.44 4.00 34.03
C ARG A 47 10.58 3.40 32.64
N PRO A 48 11.80 3.30 32.09
CA PRO A 48 12.01 2.57 30.84
C PRO A 48 11.51 1.13 31.04
N SER A 49 10.81 0.61 30.03
CA SER A 49 10.32 -0.76 30.08
C SER A 49 11.47 -1.73 30.30
N LYS A 50 11.38 -2.64 31.28
CA LYS A 50 12.27 -3.82 31.29
C LYS A 50 12.05 -4.70 30.06
N GLN A 51 10.89 -4.56 29.39
CA GLN A 51 10.62 -5.13 28.07
C GLN A 51 11.04 -4.17 26.93
N ALA A 52 12.20 -3.53 27.05
CA ALA A 52 12.94 -3.02 25.89
C ALA A 52 13.63 -4.17 25.12
N THR A 53 13.16 -5.41 25.27
CA THR A 53 13.22 -6.31 24.13
C THR A 53 12.33 -5.67 23.08
N PRO A 54 12.86 -5.28 21.90
CA PRO A 54 11.99 -4.86 20.83
C PRO A 54 10.93 -5.93 20.74
N ILE A 55 9.66 -5.54 20.86
CA ILE A 55 8.56 -6.38 20.43
C ILE A 55 9.04 -6.83 19.06
N ARG A 56 9.43 -8.11 18.95
CA ARG A 56 9.74 -8.70 17.67
C ARG A 56 8.45 -8.49 16.94
N ASN A 57 8.36 -7.39 16.18
CA ASN A 57 7.33 -7.14 15.19
C ASN A 57 7.24 -8.50 14.53
N ARG A 58 6.15 -9.20 14.82
CA ARG A 58 5.95 -10.60 14.46
C ARG A 58 6.37 -10.64 13.00
N ALA A 59 7.55 -11.20 12.74
CA ALA A 59 8.13 -11.14 11.42
C ALA A 59 7.13 -11.93 10.59
N VAL A 60 6.32 -11.20 9.81
CA VAL A 60 5.23 -11.81 9.07
C VAL A 60 5.90 -12.88 8.23
N SER A 61 5.58 -14.13 8.51
CA SER A 61 6.24 -15.24 7.84
C SER A 61 5.99 -15.10 6.34
N LEU A 62 6.93 -15.51 5.50
CA LEU A 62 6.73 -15.52 4.04
C LEU A 62 5.41 -16.25 3.66
N GLY A 63 5.03 -17.28 4.42
CA GLY A 63 3.75 -17.97 4.24
C GLY A 63 2.53 -17.15 4.68
N GLU A 64 2.64 -16.32 5.72
CA GLU A 64 1.58 -15.39 6.13
C GLU A 64 1.40 -14.27 5.09
N MET A 65 2.49 -13.79 4.47
CA MET A 65 2.43 -12.84 3.35
C MET A 65 1.81 -13.46 2.11
N ALA A 66 2.21 -14.67 1.70
CA ALA A 66 1.63 -15.36 0.55
C ALA A 66 0.12 -15.60 0.71
N ARG A 67 -0.32 -15.94 1.93
CA ARG A 67 -1.75 -16.06 2.23
C ARG A 67 -2.47 -14.72 2.13
N MET A 68 -1.87 -13.65 2.66
CA MET A 68 -2.43 -12.29 2.59
C MET A 68 -2.54 -11.82 1.13
N GLU A 69 -1.53 -12.06 0.30
CA GLU A 69 -1.53 -11.76 -1.13
C GLU A 69 -2.64 -12.51 -1.87
N HIS A 70 -2.85 -13.78 -1.55
CA HIS A 70 -3.93 -14.58 -2.13
C HIS A 70 -5.32 -14.06 -1.71
N GLU A 71 -5.50 -13.76 -0.43
CA GLU A 71 -6.75 -13.17 0.09
C GLU A 71 -7.04 -11.81 -0.58
N LEU A 72 -6.01 -10.96 -0.76
CA LEU A 72 -6.12 -9.69 -1.48
C LEU A 72 -6.48 -9.87 -2.95
N ALA A 73 -5.85 -10.82 -3.65
CA ALA A 73 -6.16 -11.09 -5.06
C ALA A 73 -7.60 -11.59 -5.27
N SER A 74 -8.10 -12.41 -4.33
CA SER A 74 -9.48 -12.87 -4.32
C SER A 74 -10.46 -11.71 -4.12
N LEU A 75 -10.21 -10.85 -3.13
CA LEU A 75 -11.04 -9.67 -2.86
C LEU A 75 -11.07 -8.71 -4.05
N GLN A 76 -9.91 -8.43 -4.66
CA GLN A 76 -9.83 -7.59 -5.87
C GLN A 76 -10.63 -8.17 -7.04
N SER A 77 -10.65 -9.50 -7.18
CA SER A 77 -11.43 -10.18 -8.22
C SER A 77 -12.94 -10.05 -7.97
N GLN A 78 -13.38 -10.19 -6.72
CA GLN A 78 -14.78 -9.99 -6.31
C GLN A 78 -15.23 -8.55 -6.54
N LEU A 79 -14.39 -7.56 -6.23
CA LEU A 79 -14.67 -6.16 -6.52
C LEU A 79 -14.84 -5.91 -8.01
N LYS A 80 -13.97 -6.45 -8.87
CA LYS A 80 -14.11 -6.32 -10.34
C LYS A 80 -15.40 -6.95 -10.85
N VAL A 81 -15.85 -8.08 -10.27
CA VAL A 81 -17.14 -8.69 -10.62
C VAL A 81 -18.29 -7.78 -10.21
N PHE A 82 -18.23 -7.25 -8.99
CA PHE A 82 -19.24 -6.32 -8.48
C PHE A 82 -19.28 -5.02 -9.29
N GLU A 83 -18.14 -4.42 -9.61
CA GLU A 83 -18.03 -3.25 -10.48
C GLU A 83 -18.62 -3.53 -11.86
N ARG A 84 -18.32 -4.69 -12.47
CA ARG A 84 -18.94 -5.10 -13.74
C ARG A 84 -20.43 -5.30 -13.59
N TYR A 85 -20.90 -5.88 -12.50
CA TYR A 85 -22.33 -6.07 -12.24
C TYR A 85 -23.05 -4.73 -12.09
N ILE A 86 -22.50 -3.81 -11.30
CA ILE A 86 -23.02 -2.45 -11.14
C ILE A 86 -22.99 -1.70 -12.47
N TRP A 87 -21.90 -1.81 -13.23
CA TRP A 87 -21.81 -1.25 -14.58
C TRP A 87 -22.87 -1.86 -15.51
N SER A 88 -23.04 -3.18 -15.54
CA SER A 88 -24.07 -3.83 -16.36
C SER A 88 -25.49 -3.48 -15.92
N ARG A 89 -25.71 -3.21 -14.64
CA ARG A 89 -27.03 -2.88 -14.09
C ARG A 89 -27.39 -1.40 -14.26
N HIS A 90 -26.41 -0.50 -14.13
CA HIS A 90 -26.60 0.95 -14.08
C HIS A 90 -25.96 1.71 -15.25
N ALA A 91 -25.28 1.05 -16.19
CA ALA A 91 -24.85 1.71 -17.42
C ALA A 91 -26.09 2.15 -18.19
N ALA A 92 -26.28 3.46 -18.27
CA ALA A 92 -27.09 4.08 -19.30
C ALA A 92 -26.67 3.53 -20.68
N PRO A 93 -27.59 3.42 -21.64
CA PRO A 93 -27.37 2.70 -22.90
C PRO A 93 -26.37 3.36 -23.89
N ASP A 94 -25.29 4.01 -23.44
CA ASP A 94 -24.33 4.64 -24.37
C ASP A 94 -22.88 4.86 -23.86
N CYS A 95 -22.26 3.87 -23.21
CA CYS A 95 -20.88 4.02 -22.72
C CYS A 95 -19.78 3.49 -23.68
N ARG A 96 -20.14 2.89 -24.83
CA ARG A 96 -19.18 2.27 -25.76
C ARG A 96 -18.33 3.28 -26.55
N ALA A 97 -18.75 4.54 -26.62
CA ALA A 97 -18.06 5.58 -27.40
C ALA A 97 -16.91 6.30 -26.66
N ARG A 98 -16.80 6.18 -25.32
CA ARG A 98 -15.91 7.04 -24.53
C ARG A 98 -14.62 6.39 -24.01
N PHE A 99 -14.53 5.05 -24.02
CA PHE A 99 -13.32 4.33 -23.60
C PHE A 99 -13.00 3.18 -24.55
N PRO A 100 -12.12 3.38 -25.56
CA PRO A 100 -11.60 2.27 -26.33
C PRO A 100 -10.77 1.35 -25.43
N SER A 101 -11.05 0.04 -25.53
CA SER A 101 -10.31 -1.01 -24.85
C SER A 101 -8.82 -0.93 -25.22
N GLN A 102 -7.93 -1.19 -24.26
CA GLN A 102 -6.47 -1.28 -24.49
C GLN A 102 -6.07 -2.26 -25.62
N ALA A 103 -6.95 -3.18 -26.00
CA ALA A 103 -6.75 -4.07 -27.15
C ALA A 103 -6.61 -3.33 -28.49
N ASP A 104 -7.15 -2.11 -28.61
CA ASP A 104 -7.09 -1.30 -29.84
C ASP A 104 -5.82 -0.43 -29.96
N GLN A 105 -4.95 -0.41 -28.93
CA GLN A 105 -3.74 0.43 -28.90
C GLN A 105 -2.48 -0.24 -29.43
N GLN A 106 -2.57 -1.45 -29.98
CA GLN A 106 -1.39 -2.09 -30.56
C GLN A 106 -1.08 -1.46 -31.93
N PRO A 107 0.06 -0.77 -32.09
CA PRO A 107 0.39 -0.11 -33.36
C PRO A 107 0.58 -1.19 -34.43
N LYS A 108 -0.23 -1.11 -35.51
CA LYS A 108 -0.10 -1.97 -36.69
C LYS A 108 1.35 -1.88 -37.19
N ARG A 109 2.10 -2.98 -37.10
CA ARG A 109 3.45 -3.09 -37.66
C ARG A 109 3.37 -2.76 -39.16
N ARG A 110 3.83 -1.57 -39.54
CA ARG A 110 4.00 -1.23 -40.96
C ARG A 110 5.20 -2.03 -41.46
N HIS A 111 4.95 -2.96 -42.38
CA HIS A 111 6.02 -3.56 -43.17
C HIS A 111 6.69 -2.45 -44.00
N PRO A 112 8.02 -2.32 -44.00
CA PRO A 112 8.68 -1.32 -44.81
C PRO A 112 8.58 -1.70 -46.29
N ALA A 113 8.12 -0.75 -47.09
CA ALA A 113 8.13 -0.80 -48.54
C ALA A 113 9.58 -0.83 -49.07
N ARG A 114 9.86 -1.72 -50.03
CA ARG A 114 11.13 -1.77 -50.76
C ARG A 114 11.33 -0.45 -51.52
N GLY A 115 12.28 0.38 -51.05
CA GLY A 115 12.69 1.63 -51.68
C GLY A 115 14.14 1.56 -52.18
N LYS A 116 14.34 1.99 -53.44
CA LYS A 116 15.52 1.84 -54.29
C LYS A 116 16.84 2.36 -53.68
N LEU A 117 17.90 1.54 -53.77
CA LEU A 117 19.29 1.93 -53.53
C LEU A 117 19.78 2.92 -54.59
N GLY A 118 19.82 4.20 -54.25
CA GLY A 118 20.63 5.21 -54.92
C GLY A 118 22.07 5.12 -54.43
N ARG A 119 22.98 4.66 -55.29
CA ARG A 119 24.43 4.64 -55.09
C ARG A 119 24.98 6.07 -55.06
N VAL A 120 25.36 6.56 -53.89
CA VAL A 120 26.43 7.57 -53.76
C VAL A 120 27.11 7.31 -52.43
N PHE A 121 28.33 6.77 -52.46
CA PHE A 121 29.47 7.28 -51.68
C PHE A 121 30.68 6.42 -52.04
N GLY A 122 31.56 7.04 -52.82
CA GLY A 122 32.84 6.48 -53.21
C GLY A 122 33.86 6.58 -52.09
N ARG A 123 34.80 5.62 -52.15
CA ARG A 123 36.22 5.65 -51.74
C ARG A 123 36.54 6.43 -50.47
N VAL A 124 37.02 5.74 -49.44
CA VAL A 124 38.45 5.70 -49.06
C VAL A 124 38.62 4.54 -48.07
N SER A 125 39.26 3.44 -48.48
CA SER A 125 40.01 2.55 -47.58
C SER A 125 40.86 1.60 -48.42
N LYS A 126 42.02 2.11 -48.86
CA LYS A 126 43.10 1.32 -49.46
C LYS A 126 44.43 1.81 -48.90
N TYR A 127 44.60 1.73 -47.58
CA TYR A 127 45.91 1.74 -46.94
C TYR A 127 45.81 0.88 -45.66
N LEU A 128 45.83 -0.43 -45.87
CA LEU A 128 46.42 -1.38 -44.92
C LEU A 128 47.87 -1.61 -45.40
N GLY A 129 48.83 -1.63 -44.47
CA GLY A 129 50.21 -2.06 -44.74
C GLY A 129 51.21 -0.93 -44.71
#